data_AF-A0A7X9A5X3-F1
#
_entry.id   AF-A0A7X9A5X3-F1
#
_cell.length_a   1.000
_cell.length_b   1.000
_cell.length_c   1.000
_cell.angle_alpha   90.00
_cell.angle_beta   90.00
_cell.angle_gamma   90.00
#
_symmetry.space_group_name_H-M   'P 1'
#
loop_
_entity.id
_entity.type
_entity.pdbx_description
1 polymer ?
#
loop_
_entity_poly.entity_id
_entity_poly.type
_entity_poly.pdbx_seq_one_letter_code
_entity_poly.pdbx_strand_id
1 'polypeptide(L)'
;KINLDDLRYFDIYEDRFILEDGSYTIYVSKDVSTHVLKESLYIKGEKVNHEKTSYLNDTYDTSDFNKIYLRELPQESLKNKRPYNLNSTLNDFKNTFIGRKIRKTIIKIALKEIKLLSEDMQNLTKKMLDTTPLRVLAVYGSDAFTMNMALGIVDIVNLKFIKGLRKLRKK
;
A
#
# COMPACT_ATOMS: atom_id res chain seq x y z
N LYS A 1 -10.91 -34.93 13.55
CA LYS A 1 -11.64 -35.17 12.29
C LYS A 1 -11.82 -33.83 11.61
N ILE A 2 -11.41 -33.69 10.35
CA ILE A 2 -11.63 -32.45 9.57
C ILE A 2 -13.04 -32.50 9.02
N ASN A 3 -13.78 -31.39 9.13
CA ASN A 3 -15.08 -31.26 8.49
C ASN A 3 -14.86 -30.97 7.00
N LEU A 4 -15.50 -31.73 6.11
CA LEU A 4 -15.33 -31.53 4.66
C LEU A 4 -15.89 -30.18 4.21
N ASP A 5 -16.82 -29.62 4.96
CA ASP A 5 -17.39 -28.30 4.69
C ASP A 5 -16.35 -27.19 4.78
N ASP A 6 -15.33 -27.37 5.62
CA ASP A 6 -14.23 -26.42 5.79
C ASP A 6 -13.23 -26.45 4.61
N LEU A 7 -13.34 -27.44 3.71
CA LEU A 7 -12.47 -27.62 2.54
C LEU A 7 -13.08 -27.08 1.24
N ARG A 8 -14.30 -26.55 1.31
CA ARG A 8 -15.00 -26.00 0.14
C ARG A 8 -14.47 -24.61 -0.21
N TYR A 9 -14.47 -24.29 -1.50
CA TYR A 9 -14.26 -22.92 -1.97
C TYR A 9 -15.55 -22.37 -2.59
N PHE A 10 -15.67 -21.04 -2.68
CA PHE A 10 -16.81 -20.42 -3.33
C PHE A 10 -16.56 -20.33 -4.84
N ASP A 11 -17.39 -21.02 -5.61
CA ASP A 11 -17.33 -21.00 -7.06
C ASP A 11 -18.15 -19.84 -7.62
N ILE A 12 -17.49 -18.93 -8.32
CA ILE A 12 -18.12 -17.71 -8.86
C ILE A 12 -19.00 -17.96 -10.09
N TYR A 13 -18.82 -19.08 -10.79
CA TYR A 13 -19.62 -19.40 -11.97
C TYR A 13 -20.91 -20.13 -11.58
N GLU A 14 -20.85 -20.91 -10.49
CA GLU A 14 -22.01 -21.63 -9.96
C GLU A 14 -22.71 -20.94 -8.78
N ASP A 15 -22.14 -19.84 -8.28
CA ASP A 15 -22.66 -19.03 -7.16
C ASP A 15 -22.92 -19.86 -5.88
N ARG A 16 -22.03 -20.81 -5.58
CA ARG A 16 -22.15 -21.72 -4.42
C ARG A 16 -20.81 -22.25 -3.92
N PHE A 17 -20.81 -22.81 -2.72
CA PHE A 17 -19.65 -23.52 -2.18
C PHE A 17 -19.55 -24.94 -2.75
N ILE A 18 -18.37 -25.29 -3.28
CA ILE A 18 -18.07 -26.57 -3.91
C ILE A 18 -16.87 -27.23 -3.21
N LEU A 19 -16.94 -28.55 -3.02
CA LEU A 19 -15.80 -29.38 -2.64
C LEU A 19 -15.21 -29.98 -3.94
N GLU A 20 -14.01 -29.55 -4.32
CA GLU A 20 -13.36 -30.04 -5.53
C GLU A 20 -12.91 -31.50 -5.38
N ASP A 21 -13.02 -32.26 -6.47
CA ASP A 21 -12.43 -33.59 -6.55
C ASP A 21 -10.91 -33.48 -6.71
N GLY A 22 -10.13 -34.01 -5.76
CA GLY A 22 -8.69 -33.88 -5.86
C GLY A 22 -7.87 -34.37 -4.68
N SER A 23 -6.55 -34.17 -4.80
CA SER A 23 -5.60 -34.47 -3.73
C SER A 23 -5.41 -33.24 -2.85
N TYR A 24 -5.80 -33.37 -1.58
CA TYR A 24 -5.65 -32.33 -0.57
C TYR A 24 -4.43 -32.67 0.29
N THR A 25 -3.61 -31.66 0.59
CA THR A 25 -2.48 -31.81 1.49
C THR A 25 -2.75 -31.06 2.78
N ILE A 26 -2.76 -31.79 3.89
CA ILE A 26 -2.91 -31.25 5.23
C ILE A 26 -1.51 -31.01 5.80
N TYR A 27 -1.31 -29.80 6.31
CA TYR A 27 -0.10 -29.43 7.04
C TYR A 27 -0.47 -29.18 8.51
N VAL A 28 0.18 -29.89 9.43
CA VAL A 28 0.18 -29.53 10.86
C VAL A 28 1.47 -28.78 11.11
N SER A 29 1.37 -27.52 11.51
CA SER A 29 2.51 -26.60 11.51
C SER A 29 2.55 -25.80 12.81
N LYS A 30 3.74 -25.40 13.24
CA LYS A 30 3.90 -24.44 14.36
C LYS A 30 3.56 -23.02 13.90
N ASP A 31 3.90 -22.72 12.66
CA ASP A 31 3.64 -21.45 11.96
C ASP A 31 3.49 -21.72 10.45
N VAL A 32 3.25 -20.69 9.66
CA VAL A 32 3.00 -20.81 8.20
C VAL A 32 4.17 -21.41 7.41
N SER A 33 5.40 -21.33 7.95
CA SER A 33 6.63 -21.80 7.31
C SER A 33 7.20 -23.08 7.92
N THR A 34 6.82 -23.42 9.16
CA THR A 34 7.39 -24.56 9.90
C THR A 34 6.39 -25.69 10.06
N HIS A 35 6.40 -26.63 9.11
CA HIS A 35 5.52 -27.81 9.09
C HIS A 35 6.09 -28.96 9.95
N VAL A 36 5.27 -29.51 10.83
CA VAL A 36 5.58 -30.66 11.72
C VAL A 36 5.09 -31.97 11.11
N LEU A 37 3.92 -31.96 10.48
CA LEU A 37 3.35 -33.09 9.75
C LEU A 37 2.84 -32.60 8.40
N LYS A 38 3.01 -33.44 7.38
CA LYS A 38 2.44 -33.26 6.05
C LYS A 38 1.84 -34.58 5.61
N GLU A 39 0.55 -34.58 5.29
CA GLU A 39 -0.15 -35.76 4.80
C GLU A 39 -1.02 -35.38 3.62
N SER A 40 -0.99 -36.19 2.57
CA SER A 40 -1.81 -35.99 1.37
C SER A 40 -2.84 -37.10 1.28
N LEU A 41 -4.10 -36.72 1.05
CA LEU A 41 -5.19 -37.66 0.83
C LEU A 41 -6.01 -37.23 -0.38
N TYR A 42 -6.60 -38.21 -1.04
CA TYR A 42 -7.57 -37.95 -2.10
C TYR A 42 -8.95 -37.79 -1.49
N ILE A 43 -9.62 -36.68 -1.82
CA ILE A 43 -10.98 -36.39 -1.40
C ILE A 43 -11.84 -36.39 -2.66
N LYS A 44 -12.84 -37.27 -2.67
CA LYS A 44 -13.82 -37.33 -3.75
C LYS A 44 -14.76 -36.12 -3.65
N GLY A 45 -14.85 -35.35 -4.73
CA GLY A 45 -15.62 -34.13 -4.80
C GLY A 45 -16.32 -33.97 -6.14
N GLU A 46 -16.59 -32.72 -6.52
CA GLU A 46 -17.13 -32.35 -7.82
C GLU A 46 -15.99 -32.02 -8.78
N LYS A 47 -16.11 -32.46 -10.05
CA LYS A 47 -15.15 -32.09 -11.10
C LYS A 47 -15.59 -30.77 -11.70
N VAL A 48 -14.82 -29.72 -11.42
CA VAL A 48 -15.08 -28.38 -11.91
C VAL A 48 -14.13 -28.06 -13.07
N ASN A 49 -14.64 -27.45 -14.14
CA ASN A 49 -13.84 -27.04 -15.28
C ASN A 49 -14.26 -25.64 -15.74
N HIS A 50 -13.46 -24.64 -15.37
CA HIS A 50 -13.68 -23.24 -15.72
C HIS A 50 -12.56 -22.72 -16.61
N GLU A 51 -12.86 -21.66 -17.37
CA GLU A 51 -11.84 -20.94 -18.11
C GLU A 51 -10.82 -20.33 -17.15
N LYS A 52 -9.53 -20.35 -17.54
CA LYS A 52 -8.49 -19.69 -16.76
C LYS A 52 -8.68 -18.18 -16.84
N THR A 53 -8.67 -17.53 -15.69
CA THR A 53 -8.72 -16.07 -15.59
C THR A 53 -7.34 -15.49 -15.33
N SER A 54 -7.20 -14.19 -15.56
CA SER A 54 -6.01 -13.38 -15.26
C SER A 54 -5.58 -13.41 -13.79
N TYR A 55 -6.44 -13.88 -12.87
CA TYR A 55 -6.07 -14.11 -11.46
C TYR A 55 -4.94 -15.13 -11.29
N LEU A 56 -4.83 -16.08 -12.22
CA LEU A 56 -3.81 -17.13 -12.19
C LEU A 56 -2.50 -16.71 -12.89
N ASN A 57 -2.42 -15.48 -13.41
CA ASN A 57 -1.21 -14.98 -14.06
C ASN A 57 -0.17 -14.53 -13.03
N ASP A 58 1.11 -14.71 -13.36
CA ASP A 58 2.22 -14.22 -12.52
C ASP A 58 2.38 -12.69 -12.58
N THR A 59 1.78 -12.04 -13.57
CA THR A 59 1.83 -10.60 -13.78
C THR A 59 0.52 -9.94 -13.36
N TYR A 60 0.60 -8.69 -12.92
CA TYR A 60 -0.59 -7.90 -12.61
C TYR A 60 -1.38 -7.61 -13.90
N ASP A 61 -2.51 -8.30 -14.05
CA ASP A 61 -3.47 -8.13 -15.15
C ASP A 61 -4.88 -7.98 -14.57
N THR A 62 -5.58 -6.92 -14.96
CA THR A 62 -6.92 -6.58 -14.49
C THR A 62 -8.01 -6.91 -15.50
N SER A 63 -7.68 -7.60 -16.60
CA SER A 63 -8.59 -7.89 -17.71
C SER A 63 -9.85 -8.65 -17.27
N ASP A 64 -9.76 -9.56 -16.30
CA ASP A 64 -10.91 -10.31 -15.78
C ASP A 64 -11.41 -9.82 -14.42
N PHE A 65 -10.98 -8.64 -13.95
CA PHE A 65 -11.38 -8.14 -12.63
C PHE A 65 -12.91 -8.12 -12.45
N ASN A 66 -13.63 -7.61 -13.45
CA ASN A 66 -15.09 -7.57 -13.42
C ASN A 66 -15.70 -8.98 -13.44
N LYS A 67 -15.14 -9.91 -14.21
CA LYS A 67 -15.63 -11.30 -14.26
C LYS A 67 -15.50 -12.00 -12.91
N ILE A 68 -14.40 -11.78 -12.19
CA ILE A 68 -14.10 -12.44 -10.92
C ILE A 68 -14.86 -11.80 -9.75
N TYR A 69 -14.82 -10.47 -9.66
CA TYR A 69 -15.35 -9.73 -8.52
C TYR A 69 -16.78 -9.22 -8.72
N LEU A 70 -17.33 -9.39 -9.93
CA LEU A 70 -18.65 -8.91 -10.34
C LEU A 70 -18.81 -7.40 -10.09
N ARG A 71 -17.71 -6.66 -10.23
CA ARG A 71 -17.59 -5.23 -9.96
C ARG A 71 -16.59 -4.59 -10.91
N GLU A 72 -16.82 -3.32 -11.25
CA GLU A 72 -15.84 -2.54 -11.98
C GLU A 72 -14.56 -2.36 -11.17
N LEU A 73 -13.41 -2.39 -11.85
CA LEU A 73 -12.13 -2.06 -11.24
C LEU A 73 -12.22 -0.63 -10.69
N PRO A 74 -12.03 -0.43 -9.37
CA PRO A 74 -12.15 0.90 -8.80
C PRO A 74 -11.12 1.82 -9.45
N GLN A 75 -11.54 3.04 -9.80
CA GLN A 75 -10.59 4.05 -10.23
C GLN A 75 -9.57 4.27 -9.11
N GLU A 76 -8.29 4.32 -9.49
CA GLU A 76 -7.21 4.62 -8.55
C GLU A 76 -7.60 5.87 -7.76
N SER A 77 -7.71 5.74 -6.43
CA SER A 77 -8.10 6.84 -5.56
C SER A 77 -6.95 7.84 -5.40
N LEU A 78 -6.62 8.56 -6.48
CA LEU A 78 -5.46 9.46 -6.58
C LEU A 78 -5.59 10.73 -5.73
N LYS A 79 -6.75 10.99 -5.12
CA LYS A 79 -7.03 12.24 -4.41
C LYS A 79 -7.05 12.03 -2.91
N ASN A 80 -5.86 11.95 -2.33
CA ASN A 80 -5.68 12.11 -0.89
C ASN A 80 -6.21 13.50 -0.47
N LYS A 81 -7.35 13.49 0.23
CA LYS A 81 -7.96 14.66 0.87
C LYS A 81 -7.55 14.68 2.35
N ARG A 82 -7.73 15.84 3.00
CA ARG A 82 -7.62 15.93 4.47
C ARG A 82 -8.58 14.91 5.12
N PRO A 83 -8.21 14.29 6.25
CA PRO A 83 -7.00 14.56 7.05
C PRO A 83 -5.76 13.83 6.50
N TYR A 84 -4.66 14.58 6.37
CA TYR A 84 -3.34 14.02 6.08
C TYR A 84 -2.69 13.44 7.34
N ASN A 85 -1.77 12.50 7.19
CA ASN A 85 -1.04 11.88 8.30
C ASN A 85 0.44 11.69 7.94
N LEU A 86 1.21 11.02 8.80
CA LEU A 86 2.65 10.81 8.58
C LEU A 86 2.98 9.89 7.38
N ASN A 87 2.01 9.13 6.88
CA ASN A 87 2.16 8.31 5.68
C ASN A 87 1.85 9.09 4.39
N SER A 88 1.32 10.31 4.51
CA SER A 88 1.15 11.19 3.37
C SER A 88 2.51 11.65 2.82
N THR A 89 2.54 11.88 1.51
CA THR A 89 3.69 12.35 0.73
C THR A 89 3.56 13.84 0.40
N LEU A 90 4.63 14.48 -0.09
CA LEU A 90 4.51 15.87 -0.55
C LEU A 90 3.61 16.00 -1.79
N ASN A 91 3.57 14.97 -2.64
CA ASN A 91 2.68 14.93 -3.81
C ASN A 91 1.19 14.95 -3.39
N ASP A 92 0.83 14.34 -2.25
CA ASP A 92 -0.55 14.37 -1.72
C ASP A 92 -1.02 15.79 -1.38
N PHE A 93 -0.08 16.66 -1.02
CA PHE A 93 -0.36 18.04 -0.62
C PHE A 93 -0.64 18.98 -1.80
N LYS A 94 -0.40 18.54 -3.04
CA LYS A 94 -0.50 19.39 -4.25
C LYS A 94 -1.89 19.98 -4.49
N ASN A 95 -2.92 19.33 -3.96
CA ASN A 95 -4.31 19.72 -4.15
C ASN A 95 -4.77 20.84 -3.19
N THR A 96 -3.93 21.27 -2.25
CA THR A 96 -4.28 22.36 -1.30
C THR A 96 -3.33 23.55 -1.43
N PHE A 97 -3.81 24.76 -1.17
CA PHE A 97 -2.95 25.96 -1.24
C PHE A 97 -1.78 25.92 -0.24
N ILE A 98 -2.06 25.59 1.01
CA ILE A 98 -1.06 25.46 2.09
C ILE A 98 -0.08 24.32 1.78
N GLY A 99 -0.61 23.19 1.34
CA GLY A 99 0.19 22.04 0.94
C GLY A 99 1.14 22.35 -0.21
N ARG A 100 0.68 23.07 -1.25
CA ARG A 100 1.54 23.55 -2.34
C ARG A 100 2.67 24.44 -1.83
N LYS A 101 2.41 25.34 -0.87
CA LYS A 101 3.46 26.19 -0.28
C LYS A 101 4.48 25.34 0.50
N ILE A 102 4.04 24.42 1.34
CA ILE A 102 4.92 23.55 2.13
C ILE A 102 5.80 22.69 1.22
N ARG A 103 5.20 22.02 0.23
CA ARG A 103 5.92 21.22 -0.77
C ARG A 103 7.01 22.05 -1.45
N LYS A 104 6.67 23.25 -1.95
CA LYS A 104 7.63 24.15 -2.59
C LYS A 104 8.78 24.53 -1.66
N THR A 105 8.48 24.84 -0.38
CA THR A 105 9.50 25.19 0.61
C THR A 105 10.46 24.04 0.88
N ILE A 106 9.95 22.83 1.11
CA ILE A 106 10.78 21.64 1.40
C ILE A 106 11.67 21.30 0.20
N ILE A 107 11.09 21.25 -1.00
CA ILE A 107 11.87 20.99 -2.24
C ILE A 107 12.94 22.08 -2.43
N LYS A 108 12.60 23.34 -2.20
CA LYS A 108 13.56 24.45 -2.35
C LYS A 108 14.71 24.34 -1.34
N ILE A 109 14.45 23.92 -0.11
CA ILE A 109 15.51 23.70 0.90
C ILE A 109 16.41 22.55 0.45
N ALA A 110 15.83 21.40 0.10
CA ALA A 110 16.61 20.24 -0.33
C ALA A 110 17.46 20.53 -1.57
N LEU A 111 16.92 21.20 -2.59
CA LEU A 111 17.66 21.56 -3.81
C LEU A 111 18.80 22.53 -3.56
N LYS A 112 18.74 23.35 -2.50
CA LYS A 112 19.87 24.21 -2.13
C LYS A 112 21.05 23.39 -1.61
N GLU A 113 20.80 22.36 -0.82
CA GLU A 113 21.82 21.47 -0.27
C GLU A 113 22.55 20.68 -1.37
N ILE A 114 21.82 20.30 -2.42
CA ILE A 114 22.37 19.48 -3.52
C ILE A 114 22.67 20.26 -4.80
N LYS A 115 22.79 21.59 -4.72
CA LYS A 115 22.90 22.47 -5.89
C LYS A 115 24.11 22.14 -6.79
N LEU A 116 25.16 21.56 -6.23
CA LEU A 116 26.39 21.19 -6.96
C LEU A 116 26.28 19.86 -7.72
N LEU A 117 25.21 19.08 -7.50
CA LEU A 117 24.97 17.83 -8.22
C LEU A 117 24.41 18.08 -9.62
N SER A 118 24.51 17.07 -10.49
CA SER A 118 23.92 17.11 -11.83
C SER A 118 22.41 17.32 -11.79
N GLU A 119 21.86 17.88 -12.87
CA GLU A 119 20.43 18.14 -12.99
C GLU A 119 19.58 16.86 -12.86
N ASP A 120 20.06 15.74 -13.42
CA ASP A 120 19.40 14.44 -13.28
C ASP A 120 19.29 13.99 -11.81
N MET A 121 20.36 14.19 -11.02
CA MET A 121 20.35 13.85 -9.60
C MET A 121 19.43 14.78 -8.80
N GLN A 122 19.34 16.06 -9.18
CA GLN A 122 18.39 17.00 -8.59
C GLN A 122 16.93 16.62 -8.91
N ASN A 123 16.64 16.23 -10.15
CA ASN A 123 15.32 15.78 -10.58
C ASN A 123 14.92 14.47 -9.90
N LEU A 124 15.86 13.53 -9.79
CA LEU A 124 15.65 12.28 -9.07
C LEU A 124 15.34 12.55 -7.59
N THR A 125 16.14 13.41 -6.93
CA THR A 125 15.91 13.80 -5.53
C THR A 125 14.54 14.43 -5.33
N LYS A 126 14.12 15.34 -6.22
CA LYS A 126 12.79 15.95 -6.19
C LYS A 126 11.69 14.91 -6.28
N LYS A 127 11.83 13.93 -7.19
CA LYS A 127 10.86 12.84 -7.34
C LYS A 127 10.81 11.96 -6.09
N MET A 128 11.96 11.62 -5.52
CA MET A 128 12.03 10.88 -4.25
C MET A 128 11.32 11.62 -3.12
N LEU A 129 11.60 12.91 -2.92
CA LEU A 129 10.94 13.72 -1.89
C LEU A 129 9.43 13.82 -2.11
N ASP A 130 8.99 13.85 -3.36
CA ASP A 130 7.57 13.94 -3.71
C ASP A 130 6.79 12.66 -3.40
N THR A 131 7.41 11.50 -3.52
CA THR A 131 6.75 10.19 -3.34
C THR A 131 7.06 9.53 -2.01
N THR A 132 8.06 10.01 -1.27
CA THR A 132 8.45 9.44 0.02
C THR A 132 7.50 9.92 1.13
N PRO A 133 6.95 9.02 1.96
CA PRO A 133 6.13 9.43 3.10
C PRO A 133 6.89 10.31 4.09
N LEU A 134 6.22 11.30 4.70
CA LEU A 134 6.84 12.20 5.68
C LEU A 134 7.52 11.47 6.84
N ARG A 135 6.95 10.34 7.29
CA ARG A 135 7.55 9.49 8.34
C ARG A 135 8.93 9.00 7.95
N VAL A 136 9.07 8.53 6.70
CA VAL A 136 10.33 7.98 6.18
C VAL A 136 11.37 9.09 6.09
N LEU A 137 10.97 10.25 5.56
CA LEU A 137 11.84 11.43 5.55
C LEU A 137 12.28 11.83 6.97
N ALA A 138 11.42 11.71 7.97
CA ALA A 138 11.76 12.05 9.35
C ALA A 138 12.69 11.06 10.04
N VAL A 139 12.59 9.77 9.69
CA VAL A 139 13.46 8.73 10.24
C VAL A 139 14.86 8.82 9.65
N TYR A 140 14.96 9.08 8.35
CA TYR A 140 16.25 9.13 7.64
C TYR A 140 16.85 10.54 7.50
N GLY A 141 16.07 11.58 7.77
CA GLY A 141 16.49 12.97 7.62
C GLY A 141 17.33 13.52 8.77
N SER A 142 17.54 12.73 9.84
CA SER A 142 18.31 13.11 11.02
C SER A 142 17.93 14.52 11.53
N ASP A 143 18.90 15.40 11.77
CA ASP A 143 18.66 16.77 12.26
C ASP A 143 18.07 17.71 11.20
N ALA A 144 18.21 17.38 9.90
CA ALA A 144 17.72 18.22 8.81
C ALA A 144 16.20 18.16 8.68
N PHE A 145 15.59 17.02 9.01
CA PHE A 145 14.14 16.84 8.98
C PHE A 145 13.69 15.91 10.10
N THR A 146 13.30 16.47 11.25
CA THR A 146 12.98 15.68 12.44
C THR A 146 11.53 15.20 12.46
N MET A 147 11.22 14.22 13.33
CA MET A 147 9.85 13.76 13.55
C MET A 147 8.91 14.88 14.04
N ASN A 148 9.42 15.82 14.85
CA ASN A 148 8.66 17.00 15.27
C ASN A 148 8.30 17.91 14.10
N MET A 149 9.21 18.06 13.14
CA MET A 149 8.94 18.81 11.91
C MET A 149 7.85 18.13 11.06
N ALA A 150 7.96 16.82 10.85
CA ALA A 150 6.95 16.05 10.12
C ALA A 150 5.56 16.15 10.78
N LEU A 151 5.49 15.96 12.09
CA LEU A 151 4.25 16.12 12.86
C LEU A 151 3.70 17.55 12.82
N GLY A 152 4.57 18.56 12.80
CA GLY A 152 4.20 19.96 12.65
C GLY A 152 3.62 20.26 11.28
N ILE A 153 4.24 19.74 10.23
CA ILE A 153 3.74 19.83 8.84
C ILE A 153 2.36 19.19 8.73
N VAL A 154 2.18 17.97 9.25
CA VAL A 154 0.89 17.26 9.27
C VAL A 154 -0.20 18.11 9.93
N ASP A 155 0.09 18.75 11.07
CA ASP A 155 -0.87 19.65 11.71
C ASP A 155 -1.19 20.87 10.84
N ILE A 156 -0.19 21.51 10.21
CA ILE A 156 -0.39 22.69 9.36
C ILE A 156 -1.21 22.36 8.10
N VAL A 157 -0.90 21.28 7.38
CA VAL A 157 -1.67 20.90 6.18
C VAL A 157 -3.12 20.56 6.51
N ASN A 158 -3.38 20.14 7.75
CA ASN A 158 -4.70 19.89 8.32
C ASN A 158 -5.32 21.11 9.02
N LEU A 159 -4.83 22.32 8.75
CA LEU A 159 -5.35 23.60 9.26
C LEU A 159 -5.21 23.80 10.79
N LYS A 160 -4.41 22.97 11.47
CA LYS A 160 -4.09 23.10 12.91
C LYS A 160 -2.83 23.95 13.11
N PHE A 161 -2.84 25.19 12.61
CA PHE A 161 -1.65 26.05 12.50
C PHE A 161 -0.91 26.28 13.83
N ILE A 162 -1.62 26.64 14.90
CA ILE A 162 -1.02 26.92 16.21
C ILE A 162 -0.27 25.69 16.73
N LYS A 163 -0.93 24.52 16.66
CA LYS A 163 -0.35 23.25 17.10
C LYS A 163 0.87 22.87 16.25
N GLY A 164 0.76 23.03 14.94
CA GLY A 164 1.84 22.72 14.01
C GLY A 164 3.06 23.63 14.18
N LEU A 165 2.87 24.95 14.24
CA LEU A 165 3.95 25.92 14.48
C LEU A 165 4.65 25.68 15.82
N ARG A 166 3.92 25.31 16.87
CA ARG A 166 4.51 24.95 18.16
C ARG A 166 5.43 23.74 18.06
N LYS A 167 5.09 22.75 17.23
CA LYS A 167 5.95 21.58 17.00
C LYS A 167 7.19 21.93 16.16
N LEU A 168 7.04 22.77 15.14
CA LEU A 168 8.19 23.22 14.33
C LEU A 168 9.24 24.00 15.13
N ARG A 169 8.83 24.65 16.22
CA ARG A 169 9.73 25.43 17.11
C ARG A 169 10.43 24.58 18.17
N LYS A 170 9.96 23.35 18.43
CA LYS A 170 10.63 22.41 19.32
C LYS A 170 11.74 21.73 18.51
N LYS A 171 12.98 22.14 18.78
CA LYS A 171 14.15 21.36 18.35
C LYS A 171 14.08 20.00 19.03
#